data_AF-A0A4R2CEF0-F1
#
_entry.id   AF-A0A4R2CEF0-F1
#
_cell.length_a   1.000
_cell.length_b   1.000
_cell.length_c   1.000
_cell.angle_alpha   90.00
_cell.angle_beta   90.00
_cell.angle_gamma   90.00
#
_symmetry.space_group_name_H-M   'P 1'
#
loop_
_entity.id
_entity.type
_entity.pdbx_description
1 polymer ?
#
loop_
_entity_poly.entity_id
_entity_poly.type
_entity_poly.pdbx_seq_one_letter_code
_entity_poly.pdbx_strand_id
1 'polypeptide(L)'
;MLLRGVDFSGFDLRSVVLRSADLTDADLSRVDLYRADLTDTNLANANLAGANLFLTTLTSANLAKAKLTSATLEFAGLEGAQLFAADLTGANLREVNLTGAYLIGAQLTRADLTGANLTNTDLADADLTHTKLAALTCNRTTWPEDFHPPC
;
A
#
# COMPACT_ATOMS: atom_id res chain seq x y z
N MET A 1 2.72 -20.28 -1.93
CA MET A 1 2.19 -20.88 -0.67
C MET A 1 0.71 -20.47 -0.56
N LEU A 2 -0.23 -21.38 -0.27
CA LEU A 2 -1.67 -21.06 -0.23
C LEU A 2 -2.12 -20.79 1.21
N LEU A 3 -2.51 -19.55 1.51
CA LEU A 3 -2.89 -19.03 2.84
C LEU A 3 -4.17 -18.18 2.77
N ARG A 4 -5.08 -18.53 1.87
CA ARG A 4 -6.32 -17.77 1.62
C ARG A 4 -7.24 -17.78 2.84
N GLY A 5 -7.80 -16.62 3.17
CA GLY A 5 -8.78 -16.48 4.25
C GLY A 5 -8.24 -16.83 5.65
N VAL A 6 -6.92 -16.98 5.81
CA VAL A 6 -6.30 -17.29 7.10
C VAL A 6 -6.33 -16.05 7.99
N ASP A 7 -6.58 -16.27 9.27
CA ASP A 7 -6.49 -15.25 10.31
C ASP A 7 -5.07 -15.23 10.91
N PHE A 8 -4.34 -14.15 10.61
CA PHE A 8 -3.06 -13.77 11.18
C PHE A 8 -3.16 -12.46 11.97
N SER A 9 -4.38 -12.05 12.35
CA SER A 9 -4.60 -10.77 13.01
C SER A 9 -3.82 -10.67 14.32
N GLY A 10 -3.04 -9.60 14.47
CA GLY A 10 -2.19 -9.36 15.63
C GLY A 10 -0.96 -10.27 15.77
N PHE A 11 -0.66 -11.13 14.80
CA PHE A 11 0.53 -11.98 14.86
C PHE A 11 1.81 -11.18 14.66
N ASP A 12 2.90 -11.65 15.26
CA ASP A 12 4.25 -11.24 14.91
C ASP A 12 4.74 -12.11 13.73
N LEU A 13 4.84 -11.49 12.55
CA LEU A 13 5.38 -12.08 11.33
C LEU A 13 6.56 -11.25 10.81
N ARG A 14 7.32 -10.63 11.72
CA ARG A 14 8.45 -9.78 11.36
C ARG A 14 9.47 -10.55 10.54
N SER A 15 9.98 -9.91 9.48
CA SER A 15 10.99 -10.47 8.59
C SER A 15 10.62 -11.81 7.94
N VAL A 16 9.34 -12.19 7.94
CA VAL A 16 8.88 -13.41 7.26
C VAL A 16 9.09 -13.27 5.75
N VAL A 17 9.32 -14.41 5.09
CA VAL A 17 9.39 -14.47 3.63
C VAL A 17 8.15 -15.21 3.13
N LEU A 18 7.23 -14.48 2.51
CA LEU A 18 5.99 -15.01 1.93
C LEU A 18 5.88 -14.68 0.44
N ARG A 19 7.02 -14.58 -0.25
CA ARG A 19 7.08 -14.33 -1.69
C ARG A 19 6.13 -15.23 -2.48
N SER A 20 5.36 -14.64 -3.38
CA SER A 20 4.38 -15.35 -4.22
C SER A 20 3.37 -16.19 -3.42
N ALA A 21 3.14 -15.86 -2.14
CA ALA A 21 2.07 -16.47 -1.37
C ALA A 21 0.72 -15.92 -1.83
N ASP A 22 -0.32 -16.73 -1.65
CA ASP A 22 -1.69 -16.34 -1.85
C ASP A 22 -2.35 -16.16 -0.48
N LEU A 23 -2.47 -14.89 -0.09
CA LEU A 23 -3.12 -14.39 1.12
C LEU A 23 -4.44 -13.68 0.77
N THR A 24 -5.06 -14.04 -0.37
CA THR A 24 -6.37 -13.48 -0.75
C THR A 24 -7.37 -13.68 0.39
N ASP A 25 -8.13 -12.62 0.70
CA ASP A 25 -9.15 -12.60 1.76
C ASP A 25 -8.62 -12.85 3.19
N ALA A 26 -7.30 -12.88 3.42
CA ALA A 26 -6.72 -13.11 4.75
C ALA A 26 -6.99 -11.93 5.71
N ASP A 27 -7.14 -12.24 7.00
CA ASP A 27 -7.13 -11.21 8.05
C ASP A 27 -5.71 -11.03 8.58
N LEU A 28 -5.12 -9.90 8.24
CA LEU A 28 -3.80 -9.44 8.65
C LEU A 28 -3.93 -8.17 9.50
N SER A 29 -5.08 -7.92 10.11
CA SER A 29 -5.29 -6.68 10.86
C SER A 29 -4.39 -6.64 12.08
N ARG A 30 -3.72 -5.50 12.29
CA ARG A 30 -2.74 -5.29 13.38
C ARG A 30 -1.57 -6.28 13.40
N VAL A 31 -1.32 -7.01 12.31
CA VAL A 31 -0.15 -7.89 12.19
C VAL A 31 1.13 -7.05 12.19
N ASP A 32 2.21 -7.59 12.74
CA ASP A 32 3.54 -7.01 12.59
C ASP A 32 4.29 -7.71 11.45
N LEU A 33 4.41 -7.02 10.32
CA LEU A 33 5.13 -7.44 9.11
C LEU A 33 6.41 -6.61 8.90
N TYR A 34 6.93 -5.97 9.95
CA TYR A 34 8.17 -5.18 9.86
C TYR A 34 9.28 -5.96 9.15
N ARG A 35 9.82 -5.38 8.07
CA ARG A 35 10.86 -5.97 7.20
C ARG A 35 10.51 -7.32 6.56
N ALA A 36 9.23 -7.70 6.53
CA ALA A 36 8.80 -8.88 5.80
C ALA A 36 9.01 -8.72 4.29
N ASP A 37 9.10 -9.85 3.60
CA ASP A 37 9.20 -9.92 2.15
C ASP A 37 7.95 -10.56 1.58
N LEU A 38 7.11 -9.72 0.98
CA LEU A 38 5.84 -10.01 0.36
C LEU A 38 5.89 -9.78 -1.16
N THR A 39 7.09 -9.86 -1.77
CA THR A 39 7.25 -9.71 -3.23
C THR A 39 6.33 -10.66 -3.99
N ASP A 40 5.64 -10.16 -5.02
CA ASP A 40 4.69 -10.92 -5.86
C ASP A 40 3.54 -11.61 -5.09
N THR A 41 3.27 -11.20 -3.85
CA THR A 41 2.22 -11.83 -3.01
C THR A 41 0.84 -11.36 -3.45
N ASN A 42 -0.13 -12.28 -3.47
CA ASN A 42 -1.53 -11.92 -3.67
C ASN A 42 -2.22 -11.65 -2.33
N LEU A 43 -2.54 -10.38 -2.09
CA LEU A 43 -3.22 -9.82 -0.91
C LEU A 43 -4.59 -9.21 -1.28
N ALA A 44 -5.17 -9.62 -2.42
CA ALA A 44 -6.45 -9.08 -2.86
C ALA A 44 -7.53 -9.28 -1.79
N ASN A 45 -8.32 -8.23 -1.53
CA ASN A 45 -9.32 -8.14 -0.47
C ASN A 45 -8.83 -8.42 0.97
N ALA A 46 -7.52 -8.54 1.21
CA ALA A 46 -7.01 -8.81 2.55
C ALA A 46 -7.27 -7.63 3.49
N ASN A 47 -7.49 -7.93 4.77
CA ASN A 47 -7.63 -6.93 5.82
C ASN A 47 -6.27 -6.66 6.48
N LEU A 48 -5.62 -5.55 6.15
CA LEU A 48 -4.36 -5.07 6.72
C LEU A 48 -4.57 -3.84 7.63
N ALA A 49 -5.78 -3.65 8.16
CA ALA A 49 -6.11 -2.48 8.97
C ALA A 49 -5.19 -2.40 10.20
N GLY A 50 -4.51 -1.26 10.36
CA GLY A 50 -3.55 -1.04 11.45
C GLY A 50 -2.32 -1.94 11.44
N ALA A 51 -2.03 -2.66 10.35
CA ALA A 51 -0.83 -3.48 10.23
C ALA A 51 0.44 -2.62 10.27
N ASN A 52 1.52 -3.18 10.82
CA ASN A 52 2.85 -2.61 10.72
C ASN A 52 3.58 -3.21 9.50
N LEU A 53 3.69 -2.43 8.44
CA LEU A 53 4.39 -2.75 7.19
C LEU A 53 5.66 -1.89 7.01
N PHE A 54 6.22 -1.38 8.10
CA PHE A 54 7.42 -0.54 8.06
C PHE A 54 8.60 -1.33 7.47
N LEU A 55 9.26 -0.76 6.46
CA LEU A 55 10.34 -1.40 5.69
C LEU A 55 9.96 -2.75 5.03
N THR A 56 8.66 -3.04 4.83
CA THR A 56 8.22 -4.27 4.15
C THR A 56 8.43 -4.15 2.64
N THR A 57 8.88 -5.24 2.01
CA THR A 57 8.93 -5.35 0.55
C THR A 57 7.62 -5.90 0.02
N LEU A 58 6.92 -5.12 -0.79
CA LEU A 58 5.63 -5.40 -1.43
C LEU A 58 5.73 -5.19 -2.97
N THR A 59 6.94 -5.23 -3.52
CA THR A 59 7.18 -5.09 -4.96
C THR A 59 6.30 -6.07 -5.74
N SER A 60 5.58 -5.55 -6.74
CA SER A 60 4.63 -6.29 -7.59
C SER A 60 3.50 -7.02 -6.84
N ALA A 61 3.27 -6.74 -5.55
CA ALA A 61 2.20 -7.36 -4.80
C ALA A 61 0.81 -6.93 -5.31
N ASN A 62 -0.14 -7.85 -5.27
CA ASN A 62 -1.54 -7.54 -5.57
C ASN A 62 -2.29 -7.20 -4.29
N LEU A 63 -2.56 -5.92 -4.07
CA LEU A 63 -3.33 -5.34 -2.96
C LEU A 63 -4.68 -4.80 -3.44
N ALA A 64 -5.20 -5.27 -4.58
CA ALA A 64 -6.48 -4.79 -5.10
C ALA A 64 -7.58 -4.97 -4.05
N LYS A 65 -8.31 -3.88 -3.76
CA LYS A 65 -9.39 -3.82 -2.75
C LYS A 65 -8.96 -4.20 -1.32
N ALA A 66 -7.65 -4.26 -1.04
CA ALA A 66 -7.17 -4.51 0.32
C ALA A 66 -7.52 -3.34 1.25
N LYS A 67 -7.78 -3.65 2.52
CA LYS A 67 -8.05 -2.65 3.55
C LYS A 67 -6.77 -2.35 4.32
N LEU A 68 -6.17 -1.20 4.08
CA LEU A 68 -4.93 -0.71 4.70
C LEU A 68 -5.18 0.51 5.61
N THR A 69 -6.42 0.68 6.10
CA THR A 69 -6.80 1.81 6.95
C THR A 69 -5.88 1.93 8.15
N SER A 70 -5.27 3.11 8.34
CA SER A 70 -4.33 3.39 9.43
C SER A 70 -3.11 2.44 9.52
N ALA A 71 -2.77 1.72 8.45
CA ALA A 71 -1.56 0.91 8.40
C ALA A 71 -0.30 1.79 8.33
N THR A 72 0.83 1.27 8.81
CA THR A 72 2.14 1.94 8.72
C THR A 72 2.96 1.33 7.61
N LEU A 73 3.14 2.03 6.50
CA LEU A 73 3.91 1.63 5.32
C LEU A 73 5.14 2.52 5.10
N GLU A 74 5.58 3.26 6.13
CA GLU A 74 6.73 4.15 6.01
C GLU A 74 7.99 3.37 5.59
N PHE A 75 8.68 3.88 4.56
CA PHE A 75 9.79 3.21 3.86
C PHE A 75 9.48 1.84 3.21
N ALA A 76 8.22 1.46 3.01
CA ALA A 76 7.88 0.23 2.29
C ALA A 76 8.18 0.35 0.78
N GLY A 77 8.55 -0.77 0.15
CA GLY A 77 8.73 -0.86 -1.30
C GLY A 77 7.48 -1.42 -1.97
N LEU A 78 6.75 -0.61 -2.72
CA LEU A 78 5.53 -0.97 -3.46
C LEU A 78 5.72 -0.77 -4.98
N GLU A 79 6.93 -0.95 -5.49
CA GLU A 79 7.20 -0.77 -6.92
C GLU A 79 6.34 -1.73 -7.75
N GLY A 80 5.61 -1.19 -8.73
CA GLY A 80 4.70 -1.97 -9.58
C GLY A 80 3.52 -2.63 -8.84
N ALA A 81 3.29 -2.34 -7.57
CA ALA A 81 2.20 -2.95 -6.80
C ALA A 81 0.83 -2.53 -7.35
N GLN A 82 -0.15 -3.43 -7.23
CA GLN A 82 -1.52 -3.23 -7.69
C GLN A 82 -2.42 -2.89 -6.49
N LEU A 83 -2.85 -1.63 -6.36
CA LEU A 83 -3.68 -1.14 -5.26
C LEU A 83 -5.05 -0.61 -5.75
N PHE A 84 -5.55 -1.14 -6.86
CA PHE A 84 -6.85 -0.76 -7.43
C PHE A 84 -7.95 -0.80 -6.36
N ALA A 85 -8.63 0.33 -6.15
CA ALA A 85 -9.69 0.48 -5.15
C ALA A 85 -9.31 0.06 -3.71
N ALA A 86 -8.03 0.08 -3.35
CA ALA A 86 -7.58 -0.18 -1.98
C ALA A 86 -8.00 0.95 -1.03
N ASP A 87 -8.26 0.62 0.22
CA ASP A 87 -8.58 1.60 1.26
C ASP A 87 -7.34 1.90 2.11
N LEU A 88 -6.67 3.01 1.82
CA LEU A 88 -5.49 3.52 2.51
C LEU A 88 -5.84 4.69 3.44
N THR A 89 -7.11 4.82 3.85
CA THR A 89 -7.56 5.95 4.68
C THR A 89 -6.73 6.07 5.95
N GLY A 90 -6.10 7.24 6.14
CA GLY A 90 -5.23 7.53 7.29
C GLY A 90 -3.94 6.71 7.37
N ALA A 91 -3.55 5.99 6.31
CA ALA A 91 -2.29 5.24 6.30
C ALA A 91 -1.06 6.17 6.36
N ASN A 92 0.00 5.73 7.03
CA ASN A 92 1.30 6.38 6.98
C ASN A 92 2.09 5.80 5.81
N LEU A 93 2.23 6.58 4.74
CA LEU A 93 2.93 6.23 3.49
C LEU A 93 4.18 7.13 3.30
N ARG A 94 4.76 7.64 4.39
CA ARG A 94 5.92 8.52 4.31
C ARG A 94 7.10 7.79 3.68
N GLU A 95 7.82 8.46 2.79
CA GLU A 95 9.03 7.92 2.13
C GLU A 95 8.79 6.56 1.43
N VAL A 96 7.53 6.24 1.08
CA VAL A 96 7.18 4.99 0.40
C VAL A 96 7.64 5.04 -1.06
N ASN A 97 8.09 3.90 -1.59
CA ASN A 97 8.37 3.79 -3.02
C ASN A 97 7.16 3.19 -3.77
N LEU A 98 6.41 4.02 -4.48
CA LEU A 98 5.27 3.63 -5.30
C LEU A 98 5.59 3.66 -6.80
N THR A 99 6.87 3.64 -7.19
CA THR A 99 7.27 3.75 -8.60
C THR A 99 6.52 2.73 -9.46
N GLY A 100 5.78 3.20 -10.46
CA GLY A 100 5.02 2.33 -11.38
C GLY A 100 3.81 1.61 -10.75
N ALA A 101 3.41 1.95 -9.52
CA ALA A 101 2.26 1.35 -8.86
C ALA A 101 0.93 1.84 -9.45
N TYR A 102 -0.12 1.01 -9.29
CA TYR A 102 -1.47 1.27 -9.79
C TYR A 102 -2.44 1.52 -8.63
N LEU A 103 -2.82 2.78 -8.40
CA LEU A 103 -3.72 3.22 -7.33
C LEU A 103 -5.07 3.72 -7.86
N ILE A 104 -5.50 3.23 -9.03
CA ILE A 104 -6.74 3.71 -9.66
C ILE A 104 -7.92 3.47 -8.70
N GLY A 105 -8.66 4.53 -8.39
CA GLY A 105 -9.81 4.50 -7.48
C GLY A 105 -9.47 4.24 -6.01
N ALA A 106 -8.19 4.30 -5.60
CA ALA A 106 -7.80 4.08 -4.21
C ALA A 106 -8.28 5.21 -3.29
N GLN A 107 -8.63 4.87 -2.05
CA GLN A 107 -9.02 5.86 -1.03
C GLN A 107 -7.79 6.24 -0.21
N LEU A 108 -7.30 7.47 -0.37
CA LEU A 108 -6.12 8.02 0.33
C LEU A 108 -6.50 9.14 1.30
N THR A 109 -7.79 9.27 1.63
CA THR A 109 -8.27 10.32 2.53
C THR A 109 -7.46 10.33 3.84
N ARG A 110 -6.91 11.51 4.20
CA ARG A 110 -6.05 11.73 5.39
C ARG A 110 -4.76 10.89 5.45
N ALA A 111 -4.36 10.22 4.39
CA ALA A 111 -3.07 9.54 4.34
C ALA A 111 -1.89 10.53 4.34
N ASP A 112 -0.72 10.07 4.76
CA ASP A 112 0.51 10.85 4.74
C ASP A 112 1.49 10.31 3.69
N LEU A 113 1.59 10.96 2.54
CA LEU A 113 2.51 10.62 1.45
C LEU A 113 3.77 11.51 1.47
N THR A 114 4.10 12.14 2.59
CA THR A 114 5.28 13.03 2.65
C THR A 114 6.55 12.28 2.24
N GLY A 115 7.28 12.79 1.25
CA GLY A 115 8.51 12.16 0.74
C GLY A 115 8.29 10.95 -0.18
N ALA A 116 7.04 10.58 -0.47
CA ALA A 116 6.76 9.42 -1.33
C ALA A 116 7.29 9.60 -2.76
N ASN A 117 7.76 8.50 -3.34
CA ASN A 117 8.11 8.44 -4.76
C ASN A 117 6.93 7.87 -5.57
N LEU A 118 6.27 8.73 -6.32
CA LEU A 118 5.14 8.47 -7.20
C LEU A 118 5.52 8.40 -8.68
N THR A 119 6.81 8.21 -9.00
CA THR A 119 7.27 8.21 -10.40
C THR A 119 6.57 7.14 -11.23
N ASN A 120 5.93 7.52 -12.35
CA ASN A 120 5.08 6.65 -13.18
C ASN A 120 3.91 5.97 -12.43
N THR A 121 3.48 6.50 -11.28
CA THR A 121 2.33 5.97 -10.52
C THR A 121 1.02 6.44 -11.13
N ASP A 122 0.02 5.56 -11.16
CA ASP A 122 -1.32 5.92 -11.64
C ASP A 122 -2.29 6.12 -10.46
N LEU A 123 -2.70 7.37 -10.22
CA LEU A 123 -3.69 7.78 -9.21
C LEU A 123 -5.02 8.19 -9.85
N ALA A 124 -5.34 7.78 -11.09
CA ALA A 124 -6.63 8.11 -11.69
C ALA A 124 -7.79 7.74 -10.75
N ASP A 125 -8.78 8.60 -10.61
CA ASP A 125 -9.95 8.43 -9.74
C ASP A 125 -9.64 8.20 -8.23
N ALA A 126 -8.40 8.37 -7.77
CA ALA A 126 -8.07 8.24 -6.37
C ALA A 126 -8.61 9.41 -5.54
N ASP A 127 -9.11 9.13 -4.33
CA ASP A 127 -9.56 10.16 -3.39
C ASP A 127 -8.38 10.64 -2.53
N LEU A 128 -7.88 11.84 -2.86
CA LEU A 128 -6.76 12.51 -2.18
C LEU A 128 -7.22 13.55 -1.14
N THR A 129 -8.47 13.49 -0.69
CA THR A 129 -9.02 14.49 0.24
C THR A 129 -8.25 14.52 1.55
N HIS A 130 -7.68 15.67 1.90
CA HIS A 130 -6.82 15.85 3.08
C HIS A 130 -5.55 14.97 3.13
N THR A 131 -5.12 14.41 2.00
CA THR A 131 -3.84 13.70 1.91
C THR A 131 -2.68 14.69 2.01
N LYS A 132 -1.64 14.36 2.77
CA LYS A 132 -0.42 15.17 2.83
C LYS A 132 0.52 14.80 1.69
N LEU A 133 0.90 15.78 0.88
CA LEU A 133 1.63 15.58 -0.38
C LEU A 133 2.94 16.41 -0.44
N ALA A 134 3.59 16.61 0.71
CA ALA A 134 4.83 17.39 0.77
C ALA A 134 6.04 16.57 0.27
N ALA A 135 7.00 17.23 -0.39
CA ALA A 135 8.27 16.65 -0.81
C ALA A 135 8.16 15.38 -1.70
N LEU A 136 7.14 15.32 -2.55
CA LEU A 136 6.95 14.19 -3.48
C LEU A 136 7.97 14.20 -4.63
N THR A 137 8.24 12.99 -5.14
CA THR A 137 8.73 12.83 -6.52
C THR A 137 7.56 12.33 -7.38
N CYS A 138 7.09 13.09 -8.35
CA CYS A 138 5.88 12.75 -9.12
C CYS A 138 6.06 12.77 -10.65
N ASN A 139 7.26 12.49 -11.13
CA ASN A 139 7.54 12.46 -12.56
C ASN A 139 6.64 11.44 -13.26
N ARG A 140 5.85 11.89 -14.23
CA ARG A 140 4.92 11.03 -15.00
C ARG A 140 3.85 10.35 -14.14
N THR A 141 3.50 10.92 -12.99
CA THR A 141 2.34 10.48 -12.21
C THR A 141 1.05 10.87 -12.93
N THR A 142 0.12 9.93 -13.07
CA THR A 142 -1.26 10.24 -13.46
C THR A 142 -2.02 10.64 -12.21
N TRP A 143 -2.69 11.80 -12.23
CA TRP A 143 -3.46 12.32 -11.10
C TRP A 143 -4.96 12.21 -11.36
N PRO A 144 -5.82 12.27 -10.32
CA PRO A 144 -7.27 12.38 -10.50
C PRO A 144 -7.65 13.59 -11.37
N GLU A 145 -8.80 13.51 -12.05
CA GLU A 145 -9.32 14.66 -12.80
C GLU A 145 -9.49 15.89 -11.90
N ASP A 146 -9.21 17.07 -12.46
CA ASP A 146 -9.25 18.38 -11.77
C ASP A 146 -8.34 18.53 -10.53
N PHE A 147 -7.49 17.54 -10.24
CA PHE A 147 -6.50 17.61 -9.16
C PHE A 147 -5.30 18.47 -9.57
N HIS A 148 -4.88 19.37 -8.67
CA HIS A 148 -3.71 20.22 -8.87
C HIS A 148 -2.55 19.71 -8.02
N PRO A 149 -1.61 18.94 -8.61
CA PRO A 149 -0.50 18.36 -7.86
C PRO A 149 0.51 19.42 -7.39
N PRO A 150 1.25 19.15 -6.29
CA PRO A 150 2.24 20.08 -5.73
C PRO A 150 3.58 20.09 -6.51
N CYS A 151 3.66 19.26 -7.53
CA CYS A 151 4.70 19.10 -8.52
C CYS A 151 3.97 18.89 -9.87
#